data_AF-A0A9D8SA10-F1
#
_entry.id   AF-A0A9D8SA10-F1
#
_cell.length_a   1.000
_cell.length_b   1.000
_cell.length_c   1.000
_cell.angle_alpha   90.00
_cell.angle_beta   90.00
_cell.angle_gamma   90.00
#
_symmetry.space_group_name_H-M   'P 1'
#
loop_
_entity.id
_entity.type
_entity.pdbx_description
1 polymer ?
#
loop_
_entity_poly.entity_id
_entity_poly.type
_entity_poly.pdbx_seq_one_letter_code
_entity_poly.pdbx_strand_id
1 'polypeptide(L)'
;MKINEVIRAADSIAKNAFSLSEKAFPIQRLEERLRKEFNDEEIVLSYPEDEEKELFLPSRYTEIYIYCLVAMIFFWQKDYAEYNNNIALYTSMLEDFRRETAQKNAKTPSHFKNLFG
;
A
#
# COMPACT_ATOMS: atom_id res chain seq x y z
N MET A 1 -2.44 -6.72 -7.29
CA MET A 1 -3.07 -7.26 -6.06
C MET A 1 -4.34 -6.46 -5.80
N LYS A 2 -5.38 -7.12 -5.31
CA LYS A 2 -6.73 -6.55 -5.11
C LYS A 2 -7.10 -6.45 -3.61
N ILE A 3 -8.14 -5.69 -3.26
CA ILE A 3 -8.57 -5.52 -1.85
C ILE A 3 -8.88 -6.87 -1.20
N ASN A 4 -9.64 -7.73 -1.89
CA ASN A 4 -10.02 -9.03 -1.33
C ASN A 4 -8.82 -9.96 -1.11
N GLU A 5 -7.81 -9.92 -1.97
CA GLU A 5 -6.56 -10.66 -1.83
C GLU A 5 -5.78 -10.17 -0.61
N VAL A 6 -5.76 -8.85 -0.36
CA VAL A 6 -5.09 -8.28 0.82
C VAL A 6 -5.79 -8.75 2.09
N ILE A 7 -7.11 -8.69 2.13
CA ILE A 7 -7.88 -9.15 3.28
C ILE A 7 -7.64 -10.64 3.56
N ARG A 8 -7.69 -11.49 2.52
CA ARG A 8 -7.41 -12.94 2.67
C ARG A 8 -5.99 -13.20 3.18
N ALA A 9 -5.01 -12.49 2.66
CA ALA A 9 -3.63 -12.62 3.11
C ALA A 9 -3.47 -12.17 4.57
N ALA A 10 -4.05 -11.03 4.94
CA ALA A 10 -4.01 -10.52 6.32
C ALA A 10 -4.72 -11.47 7.30
N ASP A 11 -5.87 -12.03 6.94
CA ASP A 11 -6.62 -12.98 7.77
C ASP A 11 -5.84 -14.30 8.00
N SER A 12 -4.95 -14.67 7.08
CA SER A 12 -4.07 -15.83 7.25
C SER A 12 -2.95 -15.59 8.29
N ILE A 13 -2.59 -14.32 8.52
CA ILE A 13 -1.53 -13.90 9.45
C ILE A 13 -2.13 -13.56 10.83
N ALA A 14 -3.17 -12.72 10.84
CA ALA A 14 -3.78 -12.20 12.05
C ALA A 14 -5.25 -12.63 12.14
N LYS A 15 -5.52 -13.61 13.00
CA LYS A 15 -6.90 -14.04 13.28
C LYS A 15 -7.70 -12.92 13.92
N ASN A 16 -8.86 -12.62 13.35
CA ASN A 16 -9.70 -11.51 13.78
C ASN A 16 -11.19 -11.79 13.48
N ALA A 17 -12.06 -10.92 14.00
CA ALA A 17 -13.51 -10.99 13.81
C ALA A 17 -14.08 -9.72 13.13
N PHE A 18 -13.21 -8.89 12.54
CA PHE A 18 -13.61 -7.67 11.87
C PHE A 18 -14.28 -7.98 10.53
N SER A 19 -15.29 -7.20 10.17
CA SER A 19 -15.97 -7.32 8.89
C SER A 19 -15.03 -7.00 7.72
N LEU A 20 -15.41 -7.45 6.52
CA LEU A 20 -14.66 -7.13 5.30
C LEU A 20 -14.60 -5.63 5.06
N SER A 21 -15.70 -4.90 5.29
CA SER A 21 -15.76 -3.44 5.14
C SER A 21 -14.84 -2.71 6.13
N GLU A 22 -14.76 -3.15 7.39
CA GLU A 22 -13.81 -2.59 8.36
C GLU A 22 -12.36 -2.79 7.91
N LYS A 23 -12.05 -3.96 7.35
CA LYS A 23 -10.71 -4.28 6.82
C LYS A 23 -10.38 -3.60 5.49
N ALA A 24 -11.38 -3.31 4.67
CA ALA A 24 -11.19 -2.60 3.40
C ALA A 24 -10.81 -1.12 3.60
N PHE A 25 -11.38 -0.47 4.63
CA PHE A 25 -11.15 0.95 4.91
C PHE A 25 -9.66 1.36 4.98
N PRO A 26 -8.79 0.72 5.78
CA PRO A 26 -7.37 1.09 5.83
C PRO A 26 -6.65 0.85 4.49
N ILE A 27 -7.08 -0.13 3.69
CA ILE A 27 -6.50 -0.40 2.36
C ILE A 27 -6.85 0.76 1.40
N GLN A 28 -8.11 1.17 1.37
CA GLN A 28 -8.58 2.30 0.55
C GLN A 28 -7.82 3.59 0.91
N ARG A 29 -7.67 3.85 2.21
CA ARG A 29 -6.92 5.01 2.70
C ARG A 29 -5.44 4.99 2.32
N LEU A 30 -4.82 3.80 2.36
CA LEU A 30 -3.44 3.64 1.95
C LEU A 30 -3.30 3.83 0.43
N GLU A 31 -4.21 3.28 -0.37
CA GLU A 31 -4.25 3.47 -1.82
C GLU A 31 -4.31 4.95 -2.20
N GLU A 32 -5.28 5.68 -1.65
CA GLU A 32 -5.44 7.13 -1.86
C GLU A 32 -4.14 7.89 -1.55
N ARG A 33 -3.54 7.56 -0.39
CA ARG A 33 -2.29 8.18 0.04
C ARG A 33 -1.15 7.88 -0.91
N LEU A 34 -0.96 6.63 -1.34
CA LEU A 34 0.14 6.23 -2.21
C LEU A 34 0.02 6.87 -3.59
N ARG A 35 -1.17 6.85 -4.20
CA ARG A 35 -1.39 7.49 -5.51
C ARG A 35 -1.07 8.98 -5.47
N LYS A 36 -1.54 9.67 -4.43
CA LYS A 36 -1.20 11.08 -4.20
C LYS A 36 0.29 11.31 -3.98
N GLU A 37 0.96 10.45 -3.22
CA GLU A 37 2.39 10.56 -2.92
C GLU A 37 3.26 10.42 -4.17
N PHE A 38 2.85 9.57 -5.12
CA PHE A 38 3.61 9.27 -6.33
C PHE A 38 3.09 9.99 -7.59
N ASN A 39 2.21 10.99 -7.43
CA ASN A 39 1.57 11.75 -8.52
C ASN A 39 0.92 10.86 -9.59
N ASP A 40 0.29 9.77 -9.15
CA ASP A 40 -0.53 8.91 -9.99
C ASP A 40 -1.98 9.44 -10.04
N GLU A 41 -2.82 8.90 -10.93
CA GLU A 41 -4.22 9.32 -11.05
C GLU A 41 -4.96 9.10 -9.72
N GLU A 42 -5.61 10.14 -9.19
CA GLU A 42 -6.33 10.06 -7.93
C GLU A 42 -7.62 9.25 -8.12
N ILE A 43 -7.58 7.98 -7.71
CA ILE A 43 -8.72 7.08 -7.70
C ILE A 43 -9.19 6.89 -6.26
N VAL A 44 -10.45 7.23 -5.99
CA VAL A 44 -11.12 6.90 -4.74
C VAL A 44 -11.77 5.53 -4.92
N LEU A 45 -11.27 4.53 -4.19
CA LEU A 45 -11.86 3.19 -4.19
C LEU A 45 -13.08 3.14 -3.27
N SER A 46 -14.17 2.51 -3.71
CA SER A 46 -15.34 2.19 -2.88
C SER A 46 -15.46 0.69 -2.66
N TYR A 47 -15.62 0.25 -1.42
CA TYR A 47 -15.86 -1.15 -1.08
C TYR A 47 -17.35 -1.36 -0.79
N PRO A 48 -18.01 -2.37 -1.36
CA PRO A 48 -17.44 -3.53 -2.10
C PRO A 48 -17.27 -3.34 -3.61
N GLU A 49 -17.70 -2.22 -4.20
CA GLU A 49 -17.79 -2.06 -5.67
C GLU A 49 -16.45 -2.25 -6.40
N ASP A 50 -15.35 -1.89 -5.73
CA ASP A 50 -13.99 -1.89 -6.27
C ASP A 50 -13.11 -2.98 -5.69
N GLU A 51 -13.69 -4.01 -5.06
CA GLU A 51 -12.90 -5.03 -4.36
C GLU A 51 -11.98 -5.85 -5.28
N GLU A 52 -12.32 -5.92 -6.57
CA GLU A 52 -11.59 -6.61 -7.63
C GLU A 52 -10.68 -5.68 -8.45
N LYS A 53 -10.63 -4.37 -8.16
CA LYS A 53 -9.73 -3.45 -8.86
C LYS A 53 -8.28 -3.70 -8.43
N GLU A 54 -7.37 -3.58 -9.40
CA GLU A 54 -5.94 -3.65 -9.15
C GLU A 54 -5.48 -2.42 -8.35
N LEU A 55 -4.77 -2.67 -7.25
CA LEU A 55 -4.14 -1.65 -6.42
C LEU A 55 -2.90 -1.07 -7.09
N PHE A 56 -2.53 0.14 -6.69
CA PHE A 56 -1.45 0.93 -7.29
C PHE A 56 -0.09 0.26 -7.25
N LEU A 57 0.30 -0.35 -6.12
CA LEU A 57 1.67 -0.85 -5.98
C LEU A 57 1.94 -2.04 -6.91
N PRO A 58 3.13 -2.08 -7.54
CA PRO A 58 3.53 -3.21 -8.37
C PRO A 58 3.71 -4.47 -7.52
N SER A 59 3.58 -5.65 -8.15
CA SER A 59 3.55 -6.97 -7.49
C SER A 59 4.65 -7.23 -6.45
N ARG A 60 5.83 -6.61 -6.55
CA ARG A 60 6.93 -6.77 -5.58
C ARG A 60 6.68 -6.06 -4.24
N TYR A 61 5.85 -5.02 -4.24
CA TYR A 61 5.59 -4.15 -3.09
C TYR A 61 4.17 -4.30 -2.55
N THR A 62 3.38 -5.23 -3.09
CA THR A 62 1.98 -5.40 -2.68
C THR A 62 1.83 -5.86 -1.22
N GLU A 63 2.88 -6.46 -0.64
CA GLU A 63 2.92 -6.79 0.80
C GLU A 63 2.78 -5.58 1.73
N ILE A 64 3.07 -4.36 1.24
CA ILE A 64 2.86 -3.12 2.00
C ILE A 64 1.39 -3.01 2.44
N TYR A 65 0.43 -3.34 1.58
CA TYR A 65 -0.99 -3.35 1.95
C TYR A 65 -1.30 -4.41 3.02
N ILE A 66 -0.65 -5.57 2.94
CA ILE A 66 -0.84 -6.67 3.89
C ILE A 66 -0.35 -6.25 5.28
N TYR A 67 0.90 -5.79 5.40
CA TYR A 67 1.45 -5.37 6.70
C TYR A 67 0.72 -4.17 7.27
N CYS A 68 0.24 -3.25 6.43
CA CYS A 68 -0.61 -2.16 6.88
C CYS A 68 -1.91 -2.69 7.51
N LEU A 69 -2.64 -3.57 6.82
CA LEU A 69 -3.87 -4.14 7.36
C LEU A 69 -3.64 -4.99 8.61
N VAL A 70 -2.60 -5.84 8.62
CA VAL A 70 -2.24 -6.66 9.78
C VAL A 70 -1.92 -5.78 11.00
N ALA A 71 -1.16 -4.70 10.81
CA ALA A 71 -0.94 -3.73 11.88
C ALA A 71 -2.26 -3.14 12.38
N MET A 72 -3.16 -2.71 11.49
CA MET A 72 -4.47 -2.16 11.89
C MET A 72 -5.32 -3.17 12.67
N ILE A 73 -5.32 -4.44 12.28
CA ILE A 73 -5.99 -5.52 13.01
C ILE A 73 -5.46 -5.63 14.44
N PHE A 74 -4.14 -5.70 14.62
CA PHE A 74 -3.53 -5.79 15.95
C PHE A 74 -3.74 -4.53 16.78
N PHE A 75 -3.73 -3.36 16.14
CA PHE A 75 -4.06 -2.10 16.79
C PHE A 75 -5.49 -2.11 17.36
N TRP A 76 -6.48 -2.55 16.57
CA TRP A 76 -7.87 -2.66 17.02
C TRP A 76 -8.06 -3.72 18.11
N GLN A 77 -7.28 -4.80 18.06
CA GLN A 77 -7.23 -5.83 19.10
C GLN A 77 -6.47 -5.41 20.36
N LYS A 78 -5.79 -4.25 20.33
CA LYS A 78 -4.92 -3.73 21.40
C LYS A 78 -3.68 -4.58 21.66
N ASP A 79 -3.24 -5.37 20.68
CA ASP A 79 -1.95 -6.05 20.71
C ASP A 79 -0.87 -5.10 20.15
N TYR A 80 -0.39 -4.21 21.02
CA TYR A 80 0.56 -3.18 20.60
C TYR A 80 1.95 -3.73 20.27
N ALA A 81 2.30 -4.91 20.79
CA ALA A 81 3.57 -5.54 20.46
C ALA A 81 3.57 -5.97 18.98
N GLU A 82 2.53 -6.69 18.56
CA GLU A 82 2.42 -7.13 17.17
C GLU A 82 2.10 -5.98 16.21
N TYR A 83 1.34 -4.98 16.66
CA TYR A 83 1.18 -3.73 15.92
C TYR A 83 2.54 -3.09 15.59
N ASN A 84 3.41 -2.92 16.59
CA ASN A 84 4.72 -2.30 16.39
C ASN A 84 5.60 -3.11 15.44
N ASN A 85 5.59 -4.44 15.55
CA ASN A 85 6.32 -5.33 14.64
C ASN A 85 5.88 -5.12 13.19
N ASN A 86 4.57 -5.10 12.94
CA ASN A 86 4.03 -5.00 11.59
C ASN A 86 4.13 -3.58 11.01
N ILE A 87 4.04 -2.54 11.84
CA ILE A 87 4.32 -1.16 11.42
C ILE A 87 5.78 -1.00 11.00
N ALA A 88 6.72 -1.65 11.68
CA ALA A 88 8.13 -1.61 11.30
C ALA A 88 8.36 -2.24 9.91
N LEU A 89 7.75 -3.39 9.63
CA LEU A 89 7.80 -4.04 8.31
C LEU A 89 7.16 -3.18 7.22
N TYR A 90 5.94 -2.70 7.44
CA TYR A 90 5.24 -1.78 6.55
C TYR A 90 6.10 -0.55 6.21
N THR A 91 6.68 0.07 7.24
CA THR A 91 7.48 1.29 7.08
C THR A 91 8.76 1.01 6.30
N SER A 92 9.47 -0.07 6.64
CA SER A 92 10.71 -0.45 5.94
C SER A 92 10.46 -0.70 4.45
N MET A 93 9.41 -1.44 4.10
CA MET A 93 9.09 -1.73 2.69
C MET A 93 8.65 -0.48 1.93
N LEU A 94 7.89 0.42 2.57
CA LEU A 94 7.47 1.67 1.95
C LEU A 94 8.66 2.60 1.68
N GLU A 95 9.62 2.70 2.61
CA GLU A 95 10.86 3.44 2.39
C GLU A 95 11.70 2.85 1.25
N ASP A 96 11.73 1.52 1.13
CA ASP A 96 12.40 0.86 0.00
C ASP A 96 11.74 1.19 -1.33
N PHE A 97 10.40 1.20 -1.39
CA PHE A 97 9.67 1.60 -2.59
C PHE A 97 9.92 3.07 -2.94
N ARG A 98 9.84 3.98 -1.96
CA ARG A 98 10.15 5.42 -2.11
C ARG A 98 11.53 5.63 -2.71
N ARG A 99 12.54 4.94 -2.16
CA ARG A 99 13.92 5.01 -2.62
C ARG A 99 14.09 4.50 -4.04
N GLU A 100 13.48 3.37 -4.38
CA GLU A 100 13.55 2.81 -5.74
C GLU A 100 12.90 3.76 -6.77
N THR A 101 11.71 4.29 -6.46
CA THR A 101 10.99 5.22 -7.33
C THR A 101 11.76 6.54 -7.51
N ALA A 102 12.32 7.10 -6.44
CA ALA A 102 13.17 8.28 -6.50
C ALA A 102 14.42 8.05 -7.38
N GLN A 103 15.07 6.89 -7.26
CA GLN A 103 16.22 6.53 -8.09
C GLN A 103 15.86 6.40 -9.57
N LYS A 104 14.71 5.81 -9.90
CA LYS A 104 14.23 5.71 -11.29
C LYS A 104 13.96 7.09 -11.90
N ASN A 105 13.31 7.97 -11.13
CA ASN A 105 13.02 9.33 -11.57
C ASN A 105 14.30 10.14 -11.78
N ALA A 106 15.32 9.97 -10.92
CA ALA A 106 16.62 10.64 -11.08
C ALA A 106 17.44 10.13 -12.29
N LYS A 107 17.29 8.86 -12.66
CA LYS A 107 17.99 8.23 -13.80
C LYS A 107 17.34 8.50 -15.17
N THR A 108 16.24 9.26 -15.21
CA THR A 108 15.60 9.69 -16.46
C THR A 108 15.95 11.15 -16.72
N PRO A 109 17.19 11.48 -17.14
CA PRO A 109 17.51 12.84 -17.55
C PRO A 109 16.75 13.14 -18.83
N SER A 110 16.13 14.32 -18.85
CA SER A 110 15.52 14.93 -20.02
C SER A 110 16.59 15.15 -21.10
N HIS A 111 16.91 14.11 -21.87
CA HIS A 111 17.66 14.26 -23.10
C HIS A 111 16.73 14.86 -24.15
N PHE A 112 17.27 15.81 -24.91
CA PHE A 112 16.68 16.58 -26.03
C PHE A 112 16.00 17.90 -25.67
N LYS A 113 16.81 18.95 -25.50
CA LYS A 113 16.93 20.03 -26.50
C LYS A 113 18.01 21.03 -26.09
N ASN A 114 19.21 20.85 -26.62
CA ASN A 114 20.12 21.92 -26.98
C ASN A 114 20.82 21.48 -28.27
N LEU A 115 20.04 21.42 -29.35
CA LEU A 115 20.53 21.35 -30.73
C LEU A 115 20.50 22.76 -31.31
N PHE A 116 21.30 23.66 -30.75
CA PHE A 116 21.74 24.88 -31.43
C PHE A 116 23.14 25.22 -30.90
N GLY A 117 24.13 25.02 -31.77
CA GLY A 117 25.54 25.33 -31.62
C GLY A 117 26.23 25.03 -32.94
#